data_AF-A0A7J8N1T2-F1
#
_entry.id   AF-A0A7J8N1T2-F1
#
_cell.length_a   1.000
_cell.length_b   1.000
_cell.length_c   1.000
_cell.angle_alpha   90.00
_cell.angle_beta   90.00
_cell.angle_gamma   90.00
#
_symmetry.space_group_name_H-M   'P 1'
#
loop_
_entity.id
_entity.type
_entity.pdbx_description
1 polymer ?
#
loop_
_entity_poly.entity_id
_entity_poly.type
_entity_poly.pdbx_seq_one_letter_code
_entity_poly.pdbx_strand_id
1 'polypeptide(L)' 'VGEVGELSEIFQWRGEVDKGLPNWEESEKEHLGEELSDVLLYLIRLSDICGIDLGDAASRKLVKNAIKYPPPPPK' A
#
# COMPACT_ATOMS: atom_id res chain seq x y z
N VAL A 1 12.18 -4.93 4.92
CA VAL A 1 12.59 -4.07 3.78
C VAL A 1 12.59 -4.86 2.48
N GLY A 2 12.96 -6.16 2.49
CA GLY A 2 12.91 -7.06 1.32
C GLY A 2 11.62 -6.95 0.51
N GLU A 3 10.47 -7.26 1.11
CA GLU A 3 9.17 -7.27 0.39
C GLU A 3 8.80 -5.95 -0.30
N VAL A 4 9.18 -4.80 0.30
CA VAL A 4 8.93 -3.50 -0.34
C VAL A 4 9.83 -3.32 -1.57
N GLY A 5 11.02 -3.90 -1.55
CA GLY A 5 11.92 -3.99 -2.69
C GLY A 5 11.32 -4.87 -3.80
N GLU A 6 10.91 -6.09 -3.47
CA GLU A 6 10.29 -7.03 -4.41
C GLU A 6 9.01 -6.44 -5.04
N LEU A 7 8.13 -5.84 -4.24
CA LEU A 7 6.99 -5.07 -4.73
C LEU A 7 7.40 -3.93 -5.68
N SER A 8 8.52 -3.25 -5.42
CA SER A 8 9.01 -2.15 -6.27
C SER A 8 9.57 -2.67 -7.59
N GLU A 9 10.21 -3.84 -7.59
CA GLU A 9 10.78 -4.48 -8.79
C GLU A 9 9.70 -4.78 -9.83
N ILE A 10 8.48 -5.16 -9.40
CA ILE A 10 7.33 -5.40 -10.29
C ILE A 10 7.05 -4.19 -11.21
N PHE A 11 7.23 -2.97 -10.69
CA PHE A 11 6.92 -1.73 -11.39
C PHE A 11 8.12 -1.05 -12.05
N GLN A 12 9.34 -1.50 -11.79
CA GLN A 12 10.59 -0.79 -12.13
C GLN A 12 10.69 -0.39 -13.62
N TRP A 13 10.07 -1.17 -14.51
CA TRP A 13 10.12 -0.96 -15.97
C TRP A 13 8.74 -0.81 -16.63
N ARG A 14 7.67 -0.63 -15.84
CA ARG A 14 6.27 -0.64 -16.35
C ARG A 14 5.78 0.70 -16.90
N GLY A 15 6.52 1.80 -16.73
CA GLY A 15 6.05 3.14 -17.13
C GLY A 15 4.78 3.55 -16.37
N GLU A 16 3.89 4.31 -17.01
CA GLU A 16 2.58 4.62 -16.44
C GLU A 16 1.68 3.38 -16.48
N VAL A 17 1.05 3.07 -15.35
CA VAL A 17 0.13 1.92 -15.22
C VAL A 17 -1.30 2.39 -15.02
N ASP A 18 -2.21 1.82 -15.81
CA ASP A 18 -3.63 2.13 -15.70
C ASP A 18 -4.26 1.51 -14.46
N LYS A 19 -5.26 2.20 -13.91
CA LYS A 19 -6.06 1.68 -12.79
C LYS A 19 -6.70 0.34 -13.19
N GLY A 20 -6.56 -0.66 -12.32
CA GLY A 20 -7.12 -1.99 -12.54
C GLY A 20 -6.27 -2.90 -13.44
N LEU A 21 -5.12 -2.40 -13.92
CA LEU A 21 -4.12 -3.18 -14.64
C LEU A 21 -4.72 -3.99 -15.81
N PRO A 22 -5.45 -3.36 -16.74
CA PRO A 22 -6.19 -4.05 -17.80
C PRO A 22 -5.28 -4.82 -18.77
N ASN A 23 -4.04 -4.38 -18.93
CA ASN A 23 -3.05 -4.98 -19.84
C ASN A 23 -2.11 -5.97 -19.13
N TRP A 24 -2.42 -6.37 -17.90
CA TRP A 24 -1.63 -7.33 -17.13
C TRP A 24 -2.26 -8.70 -17.22
N GLU A 25 -1.41 -9.71 -17.37
CA GLU A 25 -1.78 -11.11 -17.28
C GLU A 25 -2.22 -11.46 -15.85
N GLU A 26 -3.08 -12.47 -15.70
CA GLU A 26 -3.60 -12.83 -14.38
C GLU A 26 -2.49 -13.25 -13.42
N SER A 27 -1.47 -13.95 -13.91
CA SER A 27 -0.29 -14.33 -13.11
C SER A 27 0.51 -13.12 -12.61
N GLU A 28 0.53 -12.01 -13.36
CA GLU A 28 1.20 -10.78 -12.92
C GLU A 28 0.43 -10.10 -11.79
N LYS A 29 -0.91 -10.17 -11.83
CA LYS A 29 -1.79 -9.65 -10.77
C LYS A 29 -1.75 -10.52 -9.52
N GLU A 30 -1.67 -11.83 -9.69
CA GLU A 30 -1.47 -12.79 -8.60
C GLU A 30 -0.15 -12.49 -7.88
N HIS A 31 0.96 -12.41 -8.60
CA HIS A 31 2.26 -12.07 -8.03
C HIS A 31 2.27 -10.69 -7.35
N LEU A 32 1.66 -9.67 -7.96
CA LEU A 32 1.48 -8.37 -7.29
C LEU A 32 0.70 -8.49 -5.97
N GLY A 33 -0.32 -9.34 -5.95
CA GLY A 33 -1.12 -9.63 -4.75
C GLY A 33 -0.30 -10.31 -3.65
N GLU A 34 0.61 -11.22 -4.01
CA GLU A 34 1.54 -11.88 -3.09
C GLU A 34 2.46 -10.84 -2.42
N GLU A 35 3.17 -10.02 -3.21
CA GLU A 35 4.11 -9.02 -2.68
C GLU A 35 3.41 -7.94 -1.82
N LEU A 36 2.21 -7.51 -2.22
CA LEU A 36 1.38 -6.62 -1.39
C LEU A 36 1.00 -7.28 -0.06
N SER A 37 0.70 -8.57 -0.08
CA SER A 37 0.32 -9.33 1.12
C SER A 37 1.53 -9.49 2.05
N ASP A 38 2.71 -9.77 1.52
CA ASP A 38 3.91 -9.93 2.33
C ASP A 38 4.29 -8.62 3.05
N VAL A 39 4.23 -7.48 2.36
CA VAL A 39 4.38 -6.15 3.01
C VAL A 39 3.37 -5.96 4.15
N LEU A 40 2.09 -6.30 3.92
CA LEU A 40 1.04 -6.17 4.92
C LEU A 40 1.28 -7.08 6.13
N LEU A 41 1.59 -8.35 5.89
CA LEU A 41 1.78 -9.36 6.94
C LEU A 41 2.97 -9.00 7.83
N TYR A 42 4.09 -8.57 7.25
CA TYR A 42 5.22 -8.09 8.04
C TYR A 42 4.88 -6.81 8.81
N LEU A 43 4.09 -5.89 8.25
CA LEU A 43 3.69 -4.68 8.95
C LEU A 43 2.79 -4.98 10.15
N ILE A 44 1.81 -5.89 9.99
CA ILE A 44 0.96 -6.36 11.09
C ILE A 44 1.84 -7.00 12.17
N ARG A 45 2.72 -7.91 11.79
CA ARG A 45 3.60 -8.59 12.75
C ARG A 45 4.53 -7.62 13.49
N LEU A 46 5.07 -6.62 12.78
CA LEU A 46 5.89 -5.58 13.38
C LEU A 46 5.09 -4.75 14.38
N SER A 47 3.85 -4.37 14.03
CA SER A 47 2.99 -3.61 14.95
C SER A 47 2.68 -4.37 16.24
N ASP A 48 2.44 -5.67 16.15
CA ASP A 48 2.21 -6.55 17.30
C ASP A 48 3.45 -6.61 18.21
N ILE A 49 4.63 -6.86 17.63
CA ILE A 49 5.91 -6.86 18.38
C ILE A 49 6.18 -5.51 19.06
N CYS A 50 5.84 -4.40 18.39
CA CYS A 50 6.03 -3.06 18.94
C CYS A 50 4.93 -2.62 19.91
N GLY A 51 3.87 -3.42 20.12
CA GLY A 51 2.73 -3.04 20.96
C GLY A 51 1.93 -1.86 20.41
N ILE A 52 1.88 -1.70 19.08
CA ILE A 52 1.16 -0.62 18.40
C ILE A 52 -0.15 -1.19 17.85
N ASP A 53 -1.28 -0.60 18.25
CA ASP A 53 -2.54 -0.80 17.53
C ASP A 53 -2.46 -0.10 16.17
N LEU A 54 -2.19 -0.90 15.13
CA LEU A 54 -2.03 -0.40 13.77
C LEU A 54 -3.32 0.18 13.21
N GLY A 55 -4.48 -0.39 13.57
CA GLY A 55 -5.79 0.08 13.11
C GLY A 55 -6.09 1.48 13.64
N ASP A 56 -5.97 1.66 14.96
CA ASP A 56 -6.15 2.95 15.62
C ASP A 56 -5.10 3.99 15.16
N ALA A 57 -3.84 3.57 14.97
CA ALA A 57 -2.81 4.43 14.39
C ALA A 57 -3.17 4.92 12.97
N ALA A 58 -3.69 4.02 12.12
CA ALA A 58 -4.15 4.36 10.77
C ALA A 58 -5.34 5.32 10.80
N SER A 59 -6.34 5.07 11.66
CA SER A 59 -7.50 5.97 11.83
C SER A 59 -7.10 7.37 12.25
N ARG A 60 -6.21 7.52 13.25
CA ARG A 60 -5.66 8.84 13.63
C ARG A 60 -4.91 9.51 12.49
N LYS A 61 -4.19 8.74 11.68
CA LYS A 61 -3.44 9.27 10.54
C LYS A 61 -4.37 9.82 9.46
N LEU A 62 -5.52 9.19 9.22
CA LEU A 62 -6.54 9.70 8.31
C LEU A 62 -7.07 11.08 8.76
N VAL A 63 -7.39 11.24 10.05
CA VAL A 63 -7.83 12.53 10.62
C VAL A 63 -6.76 13.60 10.43
N LYS A 64 -5.49 13.29 10.76
CA LYS A 64 -4.36 14.21 10.54
C LYS A 64 -4.20 14.59 9.07
N ASN A 65 -4.40 13.65 8.15
CA ASN A 65 -4.31 13.91 6.72
C ASN A 65 -5.44 14.82 6.23
N ALA A 66 -6.67 14.67 6.73
CA ALA A 66 -7.79 15.54 6.37
C ALA A 66 -7.56 17.01 6.80
N ILE A 67 -6.90 17.22 7.96
CA ILE A 67 -6.50 18.55 8.42
C ILE A 67 -5.37 19.11 7.54
N LYS A 68 -4.39 18.27 7.20
CA LYS A 68 -3.21 18.67 6.41
C LYS A 68 -3.56 18.95 4.93
N TYR A 69 -4.51 18.20 4.38
CA TYR A 69 -4.94 18.24 2.99
C TYR A 69 -6.46 18.40 2.93
N PRO A 70 -6.99 19.61 3.21
CA PRO A 70 -8.42 19.85 3.14
C PRO A 70 -8.93 19.71 1.69
N PRO A 71 -10.19 19.31 1.50
CA PRO A 71 -10.77 19.22 0.17
C PRO A 71 -10.78 20.61 -0.49
N PRO A 72 -10.74 20.66 -1.84
CA PRO A 72 -10.96 21.90 -2.55
C PRO A 72 -12.35 22.47 -2.20
N PRO A 73 -12.52 23.80 -2.21
CA PRO A 73 -13.81 24.42 -1.95
C PRO A 73 -14.87 23.90 -2.94
N PRO A 74 -16.14 23.80 -2.51
CA PRO A 74 -17.22 23.38 -3.40
C PRO A 74 -17.31 24.31 -4.62
N LYS A 75 -17.55 23.72 -5.79
CA LYS A 75 -17.78 24.43 -7.05
C LYS A 75 -19.18 25.03 -7.08
#